data_AF-A0A535CKV0-F1
#
_entry.id   AF-A0A535CKV0-F1
#
_cell.length_a   1.000
_cell.length_b   1.000
_cell.length_c   1.000
_cell.angle_alpha   90.00
_cell.angle_beta   90.00
_cell.angle_gamma   90.00
#
_symmetry.space_group_name_H-M   'P 1'
#
loop_
_entity.id
_entity.type
_entity.pdbx_description
1 polymer ?
#
loop_
_entity_poly.entity_id
_entity_poly.type
_entity_poly.pdbx_seq_one_letter_code
_entity_poly.pdbx_strand_id
1 'polypeptide(L)'
;LYDPMIAKLIVWDADRELARRRMLRALSEFEIEGVRSLIPLHMAVLEHPEFAAGGTMREFVEGGGYQRTLEQSGALEPSANGAVPLNEIRTLVTEVDGKRFEVTVVEPEHPGRTRLRLRRAQLAERSTRHGGGVDVVRSPMQGTVLKVSVAAGGEVEPGQVLVVVEAMKMENEIVARHSGQVESVAVAEGDQVTSGQELLRLV
;
A
#
# COMPACT_ATOMS: atom_id res chain seq x y z
N LEU A 1 0.86 14.38 1.81
CA LEU A 1 1.40 13.42 0.81
C LEU A 1 2.39 12.49 1.54
N TYR A 2 2.24 11.17 1.48
CA TYR A 2 3.16 10.23 2.17
C TYR A 2 4.29 9.76 1.24
N ASP A 3 5.37 9.25 1.83
CA ASP A 3 6.44 8.54 1.11
C ASP A 3 5.86 7.25 0.47
N PRO A 4 6.08 7.01 -0.84
CA PRO A 4 5.64 5.76 -1.49
C PRO A 4 6.39 4.50 -1.04
N MET A 5 7.41 4.60 -0.17
CA MET A 5 8.14 3.44 0.35
C MET A 5 7.26 2.53 1.22
N ILE A 6 7.02 1.31 0.74
CA ILE A 6 6.16 0.32 1.42
C ILE A 6 6.92 -0.68 2.30
N ALA A 7 8.20 -0.92 2.06
CA ALA A 7 9.00 -1.90 2.79
C ALA A 7 10.51 -1.67 2.64
N LYS A 8 11.29 -2.23 3.56
CA LYS A 8 12.75 -2.38 3.46
C LYS A 8 13.10 -3.86 3.49
N LEU A 9 13.65 -4.38 2.39
CA LEU A 9 14.20 -5.73 2.34
C LEU A 9 15.70 -5.68 2.65
N ILE A 10 16.12 -6.34 3.72
CA ILE A 10 17.50 -6.35 4.20
C ILE A 10 17.99 -7.78 4.24
N VAL A 11 19.18 -8.02 3.69
CA VAL A 11 19.88 -9.30 3.79
C VAL A 11 21.31 -9.05 4.28
N TRP A 12 21.90 -10.08 4.86
CA TRP A 12 23.30 -10.10 5.27
C TRP A 12 23.87 -11.48 4.95
N ASP A 13 25.18 -11.55 4.69
CA ASP A 13 25.93 -12.81 4.55
C ASP A 13 27.41 -12.59 4.85
N ALA A 14 28.22 -13.66 4.79
CA ALA A 14 29.65 -13.62 5.10
C ALA A 14 30.46 -12.73 4.14
N ASP A 15 30.01 -12.60 2.89
CA ASP A 15 30.59 -11.71 1.90
C ASP A 15 29.53 -11.05 1.01
N ARG A 16 29.99 -10.10 0.18
CA ARG A 16 29.14 -9.30 -0.70
C ARG A 16 28.41 -10.15 -1.75
N GLU A 17 29.06 -11.14 -2.33
CA GLU A 17 28.47 -11.96 -3.39
C GLU A 17 27.41 -12.90 -2.83
N LEU A 18 27.66 -13.50 -1.66
CA LEU A 18 26.66 -14.30 -0.96
C LEU A 18 25.45 -13.44 -0.54
N ALA A 19 25.68 -12.23 -0.01
CA ALA A 19 24.60 -11.30 0.31
C ALA A 19 23.81 -10.88 -0.94
N ARG A 20 24.47 -10.63 -2.07
CA ARG A 20 23.80 -10.31 -3.35
C ARG A 20 22.92 -11.46 -3.82
N ARG A 21 23.41 -12.70 -3.79
CA ARG A 21 22.63 -13.90 -4.16
C ARG A 21 21.45 -14.12 -3.22
N ARG A 22 21.65 -13.89 -1.92
CA ARG A 22 20.57 -13.94 -0.93
C ARG A 22 19.50 -12.88 -1.20
N MET A 23 19.90 -11.68 -1.59
CA MET A 23 18.96 -10.62 -1.99
C MET A 23 18.17 -11.00 -3.24
N LEU A 24 18.84 -11.54 -4.27
CA LEU A 24 18.17 -12.00 -5.49
C LEU A 24 17.12 -13.07 -5.20
N ARG A 25 17.46 -14.06 -4.36
CA ARG A 25 16.50 -15.06 -3.90
C ARG A 25 15.34 -14.40 -3.14
N ALA A 26 15.65 -13.55 -2.17
CA ALA A 26 14.62 -12.88 -1.37
C ALA A 26 13.67 -12.03 -2.23
N LEU A 27 14.17 -11.34 -3.26
CA LEU A 27 13.35 -10.59 -4.21
C LEU A 27 12.51 -11.50 -5.10
N SER A 28 13.04 -12.65 -5.53
CA SER A 28 12.27 -13.62 -6.33
C SER A 28 11.10 -14.25 -5.58
N GLU A 29 11.17 -14.27 -4.25
CA GLU A 29 10.11 -14.75 -3.35
C GLU A 29 9.24 -13.59 -2.81
N PHE A 30 9.57 -12.32 -3.13
CA PHE A 30 8.84 -11.15 -2.63
C PHE A 30 7.66 -10.81 -3.54
N GLU A 31 6.47 -11.23 -3.13
CA GLU A 31 5.24 -10.90 -3.85
C GLU A 31 4.59 -9.59 -3.36
N ILE A 32 4.33 -8.69 -4.31
CA ILE A 32 3.54 -7.47 -4.10
C ILE A 32 2.44 -7.41 -5.17
N GLU A 33 1.20 -7.31 -4.72
CA GLU A 33 0.03 -7.23 -5.59
C GLU A 33 -0.70 -5.88 -5.46
N GLY A 34 -1.38 -5.47 -6.53
CA GLY A 34 -2.29 -4.31 -6.52
C GLY A 34 -1.62 -2.93 -6.64
N VAL A 35 -0.28 -2.86 -6.60
CA VAL A 35 0.50 -1.65 -6.81
C VAL A 35 1.76 -1.95 -7.63
N ARG A 36 2.20 -1.01 -8.47
CA ARG A 36 3.43 -1.18 -9.25
C ARG A 36 4.59 -1.13 -8.27
N SER A 37 5.46 -2.14 -8.33
CA SER A 37 6.63 -2.25 -7.46
C SER A 37 7.93 -2.01 -8.24
N LEU A 38 9.00 -1.68 -7.51
CA LEU A 38 10.35 -1.58 -8.04
C LEU A 38 11.13 -2.90 -7.97
N ILE A 39 10.48 -4.02 -7.63
CA ILE A 39 11.14 -5.33 -7.54
C ILE A 39 11.89 -5.69 -8.84
N PRO A 40 11.28 -5.56 -10.05
CA PRO A 40 11.99 -5.88 -11.29
C PRO A 40 13.24 -5.02 -11.51
N LEU A 41 13.18 -3.74 -11.13
CA LEU A 41 14.32 -2.83 -11.19
C LEU A 41 15.42 -3.25 -10.21
N HIS A 42 15.06 -3.61 -8.98
CA HIS A 42 16.04 -4.09 -7.99
C HIS A 42 16.73 -5.37 -8.47
N MET A 43 15.98 -6.32 -9.05
CA MET A 43 16.54 -7.54 -9.63
C MET A 43 17.50 -7.22 -10.77
N ALA A 44 17.10 -6.39 -11.74
CA ALA A 44 17.95 -6.01 -12.87
C ALA A 44 19.26 -5.34 -12.43
N VAL A 45 19.20 -4.46 -11.41
CA VAL A 45 20.41 -3.85 -10.84
C VAL A 45 21.30 -4.90 -10.18
N LEU A 46 20.74 -5.79 -9.37
CA LEU A 46 21.50 -6.81 -8.65
C LEU A 46 22.11 -7.87 -9.57
N GLU A 47 21.47 -8.18 -10.70
CA GLU A 47 21.95 -9.11 -11.73
C GLU A 47 23.04 -8.51 -12.64
N HIS A 48 23.10 -7.19 -12.74
CA HIS A 48 24.03 -6.52 -13.66
C HIS A 48 25.50 -6.84 -13.32
N PRO A 49 26.35 -7.18 -14.31
CA PRO A 49 27.76 -7.53 -14.08
C PRO A 49 28.55 -6.43 -13.36
N GLU A 50 28.30 -5.16 -13.69
CA GLU A 50 28.94 -4.03 -13.02
C GLU A 50 28.58 -3.98 -11.53
N PHE A 51 27.31 -4.22 -11.17
CA PHE A 51 26.91 -4.32 -9.78
C PHE A 51 27.55 -5.54 -9.12
N ALA A 52 27.56 -6.70 -9.76
CA ALA A 52 28.19 -7.91 -9.21
C ALA A 52 29.68 -7.68 -8.93
N ALA A 53 30.38 -6.93 -9.79
CA ALA A 53 31.78 -6.55 -9.62
C ALA A 53 32.02 -5.41 -8.60
N GLY A 54 30.96 -4.74 -8.10
CA GLY A 54 31.08 -3.61 -7.17
C GLY A 54 31.37 -2.27 -7.85
N GLY A 55 31.07 -2.13 -9.14
CA GLY A 55 31.15 -0.88 -9.89
C GLY A 55 30.00 0.08 -9.61
N THR A 56 29.99 1.22 -10.32
CA THR A 56 29.12 2.37 -10.03
C THR A 56 27.77 2.34 -10.75
N MET A 57 27.52 1.32 -11.58
CA MET A 57 26.32 1.20 -12.42
C MET A 57 26.20 2.31 -13.47
N ARG A 58 27.33 2.86 -13.91
CA ARG A 58 27.34 3.97 -14.87
C ARG A 58 26.75 3.56 -16.20
N GLU A 59 27.15 2.39 -16.72
CA GLU A 59 26.69 1.90 -18.03
C GLU A 59 25.19 1.56 -17.98
N PHE A 60 24.73 1.00 -16.86
CA PHE A 60 23.31 0.70 -16.67
C PHE A 60 22.45 1.98 -16.69
N VAL A 61 22.88 3.03 -15.96
CA VAL A 61 22.13 4.29 -15.86
C VAL A 61 22.21 5.09 -17.16
N GLU A 62 23.41 5.32 -17.70
CA GLU A 62 23.61 6.09 -18.93
C GLU A 62 23.03 5.35 -20.15
N GLY A 63 23.05 4.02 -20.14
CA GLY A 63 22.47 3.16 -21.18
C GLY A 63 20.96 2.96 -21.07
N GLY A 64 20.25 3.77 -20.27
CA GLY A 64 18.79 3.72 -20.14
C GLY A 64 18.25 2.41 -19.55
N GLY A 65 19.05 1.71 -18.75
CA GLY A 65 18.66 0.47 -18.08
C GLY A 65 17.45 0.66 -17.18
N TYR A 66 17.36 1.81 -16.49
CA TYR A 66 16.21 2.16 -15.67
C TYR A 66 14.89 2.17 -16.46
N GLN A 67 14.84 2.93 -17.57
CA GLN A 67 13.67 3.05 -18.42
C GLN A 67 13.29 1.70 -19.02
N ARG A 68 14.26 0.97 -19.58
CA ARG A 68 14.02 -0.35 -20.18
C ARG A 68 13.43 -1.33 -19.17
N THR A 69 13.96 -1.38 -17.95
CA THR A 69 13.41 -2.30 -16.93
C THR A 69 11.99 -1.91 -16.56
N LEU A 70 11.68 -0.62 -16.39
CA LEU A 70 10.32 -0.19 -16.05
C LEU A 70 9.32 -0.44 -17.19
N GLU A 71 9.73 -0.27 -18.44
CA GLU A 71 8.92 -0.56 -19.62
C GLU A 71 8.63 -2.07 -19.74
N GLN A 72 9.65 -2.90 -19.51
CA GLN A 72 9.53 -4.37 -19.56
C GLN A 72 8.72 -4.95 -18.40
N SER A 73 8.66 -4.24 -17.27
CA SER A 73 7.86 -4.63 -16.09
C SER A 73 6.35 -4.53 -16.33
N GLY A 74 5.92 -3.97 -17.47
CA GLY A 74 4.53 -3.86 -17.87
C GLY A 74 3.71 -2.83 -17.07
N ALA A 75 2.57 -2.45 -17.64
CA ALA A 75 1.49 -1.91 -16.84
C ALA A 75 0.97 -3.01 -15.92
N LEU A 76 0.61 -2.65 -14.68
CA LEU A 76 -0.32 -3.50 -13.97
C LEU A 76 -1.60 -3.50 -14.80
N GLU A 77 -1.83 -4.57 -15.55
CA GLU A 77 -3.18 -4.82 -16.04
C GLU A 77 -4.06 -4.86 -14.78
N PRO A 78 -5.08 -3.98 -14.67
CA PRO A 78 -6.09 -4.18 -13.64
C PRO A 78 -6.55 -5.61 -13.85
N SER A 79 -6.40 -6.45 -12.83
CA SER A 79 -6.86 -7.83 -12.93
C SER A 79 -8.32 -7.77 -13.34
N ALA A 80 -8.59 -8.06 -14.62
CA ALA A 80 -9.90 -7.86 -15.24
C ALA A 80 -10.93 -8.86 -14.70
N ASN A 81 -10.54 -9.70 -13.73
CA ASN A 81 -11.44 -10.55 -12.98
C ASN A 81 -11.07 -10.48 -11.50
N GLY A 82 -11.90 -9.78 -10.73
CA GLY A 82 -11.97 -9.88 -9.26
C GLY A 82 -12.42 -11.27 -8.76
N ALA A 83 -12.19 -12.32 -9.52
CA ALA A 83 -12.44 -13.71 -9.17
C ALA A 83 -11.42 -14.59 -9.90
N VAL A 84 -10.21 -14.69 -9.35
CA VAL A 84 -9.51 -15.98 -9.44
C VAL A 84 -10.31 -16.89 -8.52
N PRO A 85 -10.86 -18.03 -8.98
CA PRO A 85 -11.63 -18.91 -8.12
C PRO A 85 -10.82 -19.28 -6.88
N LEU A 86 -11.42 -19.07 -5.70
CA LEU A 86 -10.84 -19.48 -4.43
C LEU A 86 -10.74 -21.00 -4.45
N ASN A 87 -9.54 -21.54 -4.29
CA ASN A 87 -9.21 -22.97 -4.44
C ASN A 87 -9.69 -23.54 -5.77
N GLU A 88 -8.91 -23.35 -6.84
CA GLU A 88 -9.20 -24.05 -8.09
C GLU A 88 -8.87 -25.53 -7.94
N ILE A 89 -9.86 -26.29 -7.47
CA ILE A 89 -9.81 -27.75 -7.43
C ILE A 89 -9.97 -28.22 -8.87
N ARG A 90 -8.84 -28.47 -9.54
CA ARG A 90 -8.83 -29.01 -10.90
C ARG A 90 -8.53 -30.50 -10.84
N THR A 91 -9.40 -31.29 -11.44
CA THR A 91 -9.16 -32.72 -11.64
C THR A 91 -8.58 -32.93 -13.03
N LEU A 92 -7.39 -33.50 -13.10
CA LEU A 92 -6.66 -33.76 -14.33
C LEU A 92 -6.38 -35.25 -14.43
N VAL A 93 -6.49 -35.81 -15.63
CA VAL A 93 -6.07 -37.18 -15.90
C VAL A 93 -4.62 -37.13 -16.38
N THR A 94 -3.71 -37.72 -15.62
CA THR A 94 -2.29 -37.83 -15.96
C THR A 94 -1.88 -39.29 -16.06
N GLU A 95 -0.82 -39.58 -16.82
CA GLU A 95 -0.31 -40.94 -16.98
C GLU A 95 0.96 -41.13 -16.16
N VAL A 96 1.00 -42.18 -15.33
CA VAL A 96 2.18 -42.60 -14.56
C VAL A 96 2.44 -44.07 -14.88
N ASP A 97 3.63 -44.38 -15.39
CA ASP A 97 4.05 -45.73 -15.78
C ASP A 97 3.07 -46.47 -16.71
N GLY A 98 2.53 -45.79 -17.71
CA GLY A 98 1.61 -46.42 -18.67
C GLY A 98 0.16 -46.52 -18.20
N LYS A 99 -0.16 -46.02 -16.99
CA LYS A 99 -1.50 -46.10 -16.38
C LYS A 99 -2.05 -44.70 -16.14
N ARG A 100 -3.32 -44.50 -16.47
CA ARG A 100 -4.01 -43.21 -16.27
C ARG A 100 -4.52 -43.09 -14.84
N PHE A 101 -4.22 -41.98 -14.21
CA PHE A 101 -4.64 -41.60 -12.86
C PHE A 101 -5.39 -40.27 -12.92
N GLU A 102 -6.51 -40.22 -12.21
CA GLU A 102 -7.26 -39.00 -11.97
C GLU A 102 -6.67 -38.31 -10.73
N VAL A 103 -6.10 -37.12 -10.92
CA VAL A 103 -5.40 -36.36 -9.88
C VAL A 103 -6.14 -35.07 -9.63
N THR A 104 -6.54 -34.85 -8.38
CA THR A 104 -7.11 -33.58 -7.93
C THR A 104 -6.00 -32.68 -7.42
N VAL A 105 -5.80 -31.54 -8.08
CA VAL A 105 -4.85 -30.50 -7.68
C VAL A 105 -5.61 -29.46 -6.87
N VAL A 106 -5.08 -29.13 -5.68
CA VAL A 106 -5.60 -28.05 -4.83
C VAL A 106 -4.51 -26.99 -4.75
N GLU A 107 -4.73 -25.83 -5.37
CA GLU A 107 -3.85 -24.68 -5.20
C GLU A 107 -4.24 -23.93 -3.92
N PRO A 108 -3.39 -23.90 -2.87
CA PRO A 108 -3.71 -23.19 -1.64
C PRO A 108 -3.66 -21.68 -1.87
N GLU A 109 -4.61 -20.95 -1.28
CA GLU A 109 -4.59 -19.49 -1.29
C GLU A 109 -3.27 -18.93 -0.73
N HIS A 110 -2.71 -17.92 -1.40
CA HIS A 110 -1.58 -17.19 -0.84
C HIS A 110 -2.04 -16.39 0.40
N PRO A 111 -1.41 -16.54 1.58
CA PRO A 111 -1.86 -15.89 2.82
C PRO A 111 -2.02 -14.36 2.79
N GLY A 112 -1.36 -13.66 1.86
CA GLY A 112 -1.54 -12.22 1.65
C GLY A 112 -2.93 -11.86 1.10
N ARG A 113 -3.50 -12.70 0.22
CA ARG A 113 -4.80 -12.45 -0.44
C ARG A 113 -5.97 -12.67 0.52
N THR A 114 -5.88 -13.67 1.41
CA THR A 114 -6.87 -13.92 2.46
C THR A 114 -6.99 -12.70 3.39
N ARG A 115 -5.87 -12.07 3.78
CA ARG A 115 -5.86 -10.86 4.63
C ARG A 115 -6.50 -9.65 3.95
N LEU A 116 -6.22 -9.44 2.66
CA LEU A 116 -6.81 -8.35 1.86
C LEU A 116 -8.34 -8.50 1.74
N ARG A 117 -8.84 -9.73 1.55
CA ARG A 117 -10.28 -10.02 1.49
C ARG A 117 -11.00 -9.70 2.79
N LEU A 118 -10.45 -10.17 3.92
CA LEU A 118 -11.01 -9.91 5.24
C LEU A 118 -11.06 -8.40 5.53
N ARG A 119 -9.98 -7.67 5.18
CA ARG A 119 -9.93 -6.21 5.33
C ARG A 119 -10.98 -5.49 4.47
N ARG A 120 -11.18 -5.91 3.21
CA ARG A 120 -12.21 -5.34 2.32
C ARG A 120 -13.62 -5.60 2.83
N ALA A 121 -13.92 -6.82 3.29
CA ALA A 121 -15.21 -7.15 3.88
C ALA A 121 -15.50 -6.31 5.13
N GLN A 122 -14.51 -6.18 6.02
CA GLN A 122 -14.61 -5.33 7.22
C GLN A 122 -14.81 -3.84 6.89
N LEU A 123 -14.16 -3.33 5.85
CA LEU A 123 -14.34 -1.93 5.41
C LEU A 123 -15.74 -1.69 4.85
N ALA A 124 -16.24 -2.61 4.03
CA ALA A 124 -17.60 -2.53 3.47
C ALA A 124 -18.70 -2.60 4.56
N GLU A 125 -18.50 -3.41 5.60
CA GLU A 125 -19.40 -3.46 6.75
C GLU A 125 -19.35 -2.20 7.64
N ARG A 126 -18.24 -1.45 7.63
CA ARG A 126 -18.15 -0.17 8.35
C ARG A 126 -18.84 0.97 7.61
N SER A 127 -18.90 0.91 6.28
CA SER A 127 -19.60 1.90 5.45
C SER A 127 -21.12 1.89 5.67
N THR A 128 -21.70 0.74 6.02
CA THR A 128 -23.16 0.55 6.17
C THR A 128 -23.70 0.92 7.56
N ARG A 129 -22.86 1.38 8.50
CA ARG A 129 -23.28 1.92 9.79
C ARG A 129 -23.05 3.43 9.87
N HIS A 130 -23.84 4.22 9.16
CA HIS A 130 -24.01 5.65 9.47
C HIS A 130 -25.44 5.87 9.97
N GLY A 131 -25.64 5.62 11.26
CA GLY A 131 -26.81 6.11 11.99
C GLY A 131 -26.57 7.57 12.38
N GLY A 132 -27.56 8.43 12.17
CA GLY A 132 -27.51 9.86 12.47
C GLY A 132 -27.17 10.13 13.94
N GLY A 133 -25.91 10.43 14.19
CA GLY A 133 -25.35 10.81 15.46
C GLY A 133 -24.15 11.69 15.23
N VAL A 134 -23.84 12.54 16.21
CA VAL A 134 -22.72 13.49 16.20
C VAL A 134 -21.43 12.79 15.76
N ASP A 135 -20.87 13.19 14.62
CA ASP A 135 -19.58 12.68 14.12
C ASP A 135 -18.45 13.51 14.72
N VAL A 136 -17.61 12.85 15.53
CA VAL A 136 -16.47 13.49 16.18
C VAL A 136 -15.23 13.29 15.30
N VAL A 137 -14.82 14.37 14.63
CA VAL A 137 -13.62 14.38 13.79
C VAL A 137 -12.39 14.47 14.69
N ARG A 138 -11.53 13.46 14.61
CA ARG A 138 -10.33 13.31 15.45
C ARG A 138 -9.06 13.40 14.63
N SER A 139 -7.99 13.89 15.24
CA SER A 139 -6.67 13.89 14.62
C SER A 139 -6.18 12.46 14.43
N PRO A 140 -5.79 12.03 13.22
CA PRO A 140 -5.19 10.72 13.02
C PRO A 140 -3.74 10.66 13.53
N MET A 141 -3.13 11.80 13.85
CA MET A 141 -1.69 11.91 14.11
C MET A 141 -1.37 12.94 15.20
N GLN A 142 -0.13 12.88 15.69
CA GLN A 142 0.41 13.93 16.55
C GLN A 142 1.09 15.00 15.69
N GLY A 143 0.85 16.28 15.97
CA GLY A 143 1.40 17.39 15.21
C GLY A 143 0.91 18.76 15.71
N THR A 144 1.17 19.80 14.91
CA THR A 144 0.73 21.17 15.16
C THR A 144 -0.41 21.52 14.21
N VAL A 145 -1.47 22.18 14.68
CA VAL A 145 -2.53 22.70 13.81
C VAL A 145 -1.97 23.88 13.03
N LEU A 146 -1.85 23.75 11.72
CA LEU A 146 -1.36 24.81 10.85
C LEU A 146 -2.48 25.78 10.48
N LYS A 147 -3.67 25.24 10.21
CA LYS A 147 -4.82 26.02 9.74
C LYS A 147 -6.14 25.38 10.13
N VAL A 148 -7.13 26.21 10.48
CA VAL A 148 -8.53 25.80 10.64
C VAL A 148 -9.36 26.46 9.54
N SER A 149 -9.95 25.64 8.66
CA SER A 149 -10.66 26.12 7.45
C SER A 149 -12.16 26.27 7.63
N VAL A 150 -12.71 25.89 8.79
CA VAL A 150 -14.15 25.93 9.10
C VAL A 150 -14.42 26.62 10.42
N ALA A 151 -15.63 27.18 10.56
CA ALA A 151 -16.12 27.79 11.79
C ALA A 151 -17.37 27.06 12.28
N ALA A 152 -17.65 27.15 13.59
CA ALA A 152 -18.89 26.64 14.16
C ALA A 152 -20.12 27.25 13.46
N GLY A 153 -21.11 26.41 13.17
CA GLY A 153 -22.31 26.73 12.40
C GLY A 153 -22.16 26.63 10.88
N GLY A 154 -20.94 26.45 10.34
CA GLY A 154 -20.71 26.32 8.91
C GLY A 154 -21.17 24.99 8.34
N GLU A 155 -21.69 25.00 7.11
CA GLU A 155 -21.96 23.76 6.36
C GLU A 155 -20.69 23.25 5.68
N VAL A 156 -20.55 21.93 5.62
CA VAL A 156 -19.43 21.26 4.97
C VAL A 156 -19.92 20.20 3.99
N GLU A 157 -19.20 20.05 2.88
CA GLU A 157 -19.42 19.00 1.88
C GLU A 157 -18.41 17.85 2.03
N PRO A 158 -18.74 16.61 1.58
CA PRO A 158 -17.78 15.51 1.59
C PRO A 158 -16.51 15.87 0.82
N GLY A 159 -15.35 15.62 1.42
CA GLY A 159 -14.04 15.95 0.85
C GLY A 159 -13.56 17.38 1.11
N GLN A 160 -14.41 18.25 1.68
CA GLN A 160 -13.99 19.60 2.06
C GLN A 160 -12.94 19.57 3.18
N VAL A 161 -11.89 20.38 3.06
CA VAL A 161 -10.83 20.50 4.07
C VAL A 161 -11.36 21.24 5.30
N LEU A 162 -11.19 20.61 6.46
CA LEU A 162 -11.63 21.13 7.75
C LEU A 162 -10.48 21.75 8.54
N VAL A 163 -9.40 21.00 8.70
CA VAL A 163 -8.22 21.38 9.50
C VAL A 163 -6.97 20.86 8.79
N VAL A 164 -5.88 21.63 8.82
CA VAL A 164 -4.56 21.20 8.34
C VAL A 164 -3.64 21.01 9.53
N VAL A 165 -3.06 19.81 9.66
CA VAL A 165 -2.13 19.46 10.74
C VAL A 165 -0.74 19.24 10.14
N GLU A 166 0.26 19.94 10.66
CA GLU A 166 1.67 19.73 10.33
C GLU A 166 2.27 18.66 11.27
N ALA A 167 2.83 17.61 10.69
CA ALA A 167 3.60 16.62 11.40
C ALA A 167 4.81 16.21 10.57
N MET A 168 5.98 16.08 11.21
CA MET A 168 7.22 15.68 10.53
C MET A 168 7.56 16.52 9.28
N LYS A 169 7.32 17.85 9.34
CA LYS A 169 7.49 18.81 8.23
C LYS A 169 6.56 18.57 7.03
N MET A 170 5.46 17.86 7.25
CA MET A 170 4.47 17.55 6.24
C MET A 170 3.10 18.04 6.69
N GLU A 171 2.40 18.73 5.79
CA GLU A 171 1.02 19.17 5.99
C GLU A 171 0.06 18.02 5.64
N ASN A 172 -0.90 17.78 6.53
CA ASN A 172 -1.95 16.78 6.35
C ASN A 172 -3.32 17.43 6.49
N GLU A 173 -4.09 17.38 5.40
CA GLU A 173 -5.45 17.87 5.33
C GLU A 173 -6.41 16.85 5.96
N ILE A 174 -7.17 17.30 6.95
CA ILE A 174 -8.28 16.55 7.54
C ILE A 174 -9.55 16.99 6.83
N VAL A 175 -10.15 16.05 6.09
CA VAL A 175 -11.33 16.31 5.24
C VAL A 175 -12.61 15.73 5.83
N ALA A 176 -13.76 16.33 5.49
CA ALA A 176 -15.07 15.82 5.86
C ALA A 176 -15.39 14.50 5.14
N ARG A 177 -15.93 13.51 5.87
CA ARG A 177 -16.32 12.21 5.29
C ARG A 177 -17.71 12.22 4.66
N HIS A 178 -18.57 13.10 5.14
CA HIS A 178 -19.93 13.31 4.67
C HIS A 178 -20.28 14.80 4.82
N SER A 179 -21.41 15.20 4.23
CA SER A 179 -21.95 16.53 4.45
C SER A 179 -22.49 16.67 5.88
N GLY A 180 -22.46 17.87 6.44
CA GLY A 180 -22.99 18.15 7.77
C GLY A 180 -22.80 19.62 8.17
N GLN A 181 -23.23 19.96 9.38
CA GLN A 181 -22.98 21.27 9.98
C GLN A 181 -21.94 21.15 11.09
N VAL A 182 -21.01 22.10 11.16
CA VAL A 182 -19.98 22.14 12.22
C VAL A 182 -20.64 22.55 13.52
N GLU A 183 -20.79 21.63 14.48
CA GLU A 183 -21.34 21.92 15.80
C GLU A 183 -20.35 22.76 16.63
N SER A 184 -19.09 22.32 16.69
CA SER A 184 -18.04 22.98 17.48
C SER A 184 -16.65 22.65 16.95
N VAL A 185 -15.73 23.60 17.07
CA VAL A 185 -14.29 23.41 16.78
C VAL A 185 -13.52 23.47 18.10
N ALA A 186 -12.72 22.44 18.38
CA ALA A 186 -12.03 22.24 19.66
C ALA A 186 -10.54 22.67 19.64
N VAL A 187 -10.03 23.13 18.49
CA VAL A 187 -8.62 23.50 18.29
C VAL A 187 -8.49 24.84 17.57
N ALA A 188 -7.38 25.53 17.80
CA ALA A 188 -6.98 26.75 17.12
C ALA A 188 -5.66 26.57 16.35
N GLU A 189 -5.36 27.51 15.45
CA GLU A 189 -4.07 27.54 14.74
C GLU A 189 -2.91 27.69 15.74
N GLY A 190 -1.88 26.85 15.59
CA GLY A 190 -0.72 26.77 16.48
C GLY A 190 -0.84 25.70 17.58
N ASP A 191 -2.02 25.11 17.82
CA ASP A 191 -2.21 24.13 18.87
C ASP A 191 -1.45 22.81 18.61
N GLN A 192 -0.92 22.21 19.68
CA GLN A 192 -0.38 20.85 19.64
C GLN A 192 -1.52 19.84 19.78
N VAL A 193 -1.60 18.89 18.85
CA VAL A 193 -2.59 17.80 18.86
C VAL A 193 -1.91 16.45 18.94
N THR A 194 -2.56 15.50 19.60
CA THR A 194 -2.15 14.09 19.70
C THR A 194 -3.03 13.18 18.84
N SER A 195 -2.55 11.98 18.51
CA SER A 195 -3.36 11.01 17.77
C SER A 195 -4.60 10.62 18.59
N GLY A 196 -5.78 10.70 17.97
CA GLY A 196 -7.08 10.45 18.58
C GLY A 196 -7.72 11.68 19.27
N GLN A 197 -7.00 12.80 19.39
CA GLN A 197 -7.54 14.03 19.96
C GLN A 197 -8.68 14.59 19.10
N GLU A 198 -9.73 15.09 19.76
CA GLU A 198 -10.87 15.72 19.10
C GLU A 198 -10.45 17.05 18.45
N LEU A 199 -10.82 17.23 17.17
CA LEU A 199 -10.57 18.46 16.42
C LEU A 199 -11.85 19.29 16.31
N LEU A 200 -12.96 18.64 15.93
CA LEU A 200 -14.27 19.28 15.80
C LEU A 200 -15.40 18.23 15.80
N ARG A 201 -16.64 18.71 15.86
CA ARG A 201 -17.85 17.90 15.76
C ARG A 201 -18.71 18.32 14.57
N LEU A 202 -19.24 17.33 13.86
CA LEU A 202 -20.21 17.48 12.79
C LEU A 202 -21.54 16.87 13.22
N VAL A 203 -22.63 17.51 12.81
CA VAL A 203 -24.02 17.04 12.95
C VAL A 203 -24.72 16.96 11.62
#